data_AF-A0AAN7F618-F1
#
_entry.id   AF-A0AAN7F618-F1
#
_cell.length_a   1.000
_cell.length_b   1.000
_cell.length_c   1.000
_cell.angle_alpha   90.00
_cell.angle_beta   90.00
_cell.angle_gamma   90.00
#
_symmetry.space_group_name_H-M   'P 1'
#
loop_
_entity.id
_entity.type
_entity.pdbx_description
1 polymer ?
#
loop_
_entity_poly.entity_id
_entity_poly.type
_entity_poly.pdbx_seq_one_letter_code
_entity_poly.pdbx_strand_id
1 'polypeptide(L)'
;MASGGSKSTATILLILNLVLYFIVTVIASWAINHGIERTHETASVLSIPARIFPIYFPVGNMATGFFVILALLAGVVGMGTSLTGLNNVSQWNEPNLVAAADSSLVTLALTIFAMGLACKEIQHGWTDSSLRTLEVITIVVSATQLFYTGAIHAGVGSVSRPRPYGLRV
;
A
#
# COMPACT_ATOMS: atom_id res chain seq x y z
N MET A 1 19.67 -18.61 -17.75
CA MET A 1 18.46 -18.13 -18.46
C MET A 1 17.27 -17.80 -17.53
N ALA A 2 17.47 -17.66 -16.20
CA ALA A 2 16.39 -17.45 -15.23
C ALA A 2 16.09 -15.96 -14.88
N SER A 3 16.93 -15.01 -15.31
CA SER A 3 16.79 -13.59 -14.93
C SER A 3 15.68 -12.84 -15.66
N GLY A 4 15.33 -13.25 -16.89
CA GLY A 4 14.27 -12.60 -17.68
C GLY A 4 12.87 -12.78 -17.07
N GLY A 5 12.58 -13.98 -16.55
CA GLY A 5 11.29 -14.27 -15.91
C GLY A 5 11.10 -13.49 -14.61
N SER A 6 12.11 -13.47 -13.74
CA SER A 6 12.05 -12.72 -12.47
C SER A 6 11.87 -11.22 -12.69
N LYS A 7 12.51 -10.66 -13.73
CA LYS A 7 12.36 -9.26 -14.10
C LYS A 7 10.95 -8.94 -14.58
N SER A 8 10.43 -9.75 -15.51
CA SER A 8 9.08 -9.58 -16.03
C SER A 8 8.03 -9.65 -14.93
N THR A 9 8.11 -10.65 -14.04
CA THR A 9 7.18 -10.79 -12.91
C THR A 9 7.24 -9.58 -11.96
N ALA A 10 8.44 -9.11 -11.60
CA ALA A 10 8.60 -7.93 -10.74
C ALA A 10 8.01 -6.67 -11.38
N THR A 11 8.21 -6.46 -12.69
CA THR A 11 7.62 -5.32 -13.41
C THR A 11 6.10 -5.38 -13.47
N ILE A 12 5.51 -6.56 -13.72
CA ILE A 12 4.04 -6.72 -13.76
C ILE A 12 3.44 -6.43 -12.37
N LEU A 13 4.05 -6.95 -11.30
CA LEU A 13 3.61 -6.69 -9.94
C LEU A 13 3.72 -5.20 -9.56
N LEU A 14 4.77 -4.51 -10.01
CA LEU A 14 4.91 -3.06 -9.81
C LEU A 14 3.82 -2.26 -10.50
N ILE A 15 3.48 -2.58 -11.75
CA ILE A 15 2.41 -1.90 -12.49
C ILE A 15 1.06 -2.15 -11.79
N LEU A 16 0.81 -3.39 -11.36
CA LEU A 16 -0.39 -3.73 -10.61
C LEU A 16 -0.48 -2.94 -9.30
N ASN A 17 0.61 -2.91 -8.51
CA ASN A 17 0.66 -2.16 -7.26
C ASN A 17 0.48 -0.66 -7.49
N LEU A 18 1.07 -0.09 -8.55
CA LEU A 18 0.87 1.31 -8.91
C LEU A 18 -0.61 1.64 -9.11
N VAL A 19 -1.33 0.81 -9.87
CA VAL A 19 -2.77 1.00 -10.13
C VAL A 19 -3.58 0.83 -8.84
N LEU A 20 -3.30 -0.20 -8.05
CA LEU A 20 -4.01 -0.44 -6.80
C LEU A 20 -3.80 0.69 -5.79
N TYR A 21 -2.55 1.15 -5.60
CA TYR A 21 -2.24 2.26 -4.71
C TYR A 21 -2.86 3.57 -5.20
N PHE A 22 -2.94 3.80 -6.52
CA PHE A 22 -3.66 4.95 -7.07
C PHE A 22 -5.15 4.92 -6.69
N ILE A 23 -5.81 3.77 -6.85
CA ILE A 23 -7.23 3.63 -6.47
C ILE A 23 -7.40 3.83 -4.96
N VAL A 24 -6.52 3.25 -4.13
CA VAL A 24 -6.50 3.46 -2.67
C VAL A 24 -6.40 4.94 -2.34
N THR A 25 -5.47 5.67 -2.96
CA THR A 25 -5.32 7.11 -2.74
C THR A 25 -6.56 7.88 -3.13
N VAL A 26 -7.16 7.63 -4.29
CA VAL A 26 -8.37 8.33 -4.73
C VAL A 26 -9.53 8.11 -3.74
N ILE A 27 -9.79 6.86 -3.35
CA ILE A 27 -10.90 6.54 -2.44
C ILE A 27 -10.62 7.08 -1.03
N ALA A 28 -9.38 6.96 -0.53
CA ALA A 28 -9.02 7.47 0.79
C ALA A 28 -9.05 9.01 0.85
N SER A 29 -8.58 9.69 -0.20
CA SER A 29 -8.69 11.16 -0.31
C SER A 29 -10.15 11.61 -0.37
N TRP A 30 -10.99 10.91 -1.13
CA TRP A 30 -12.44 11.15 -1.15
C TRP A 30 -13.05 10.95 0.25
N ALA A 31 -12.69 9.87 0.94
CA ALA A 31 -13.20 9.56 2.27
C ALA A 31 -12.79 10.64 3.29
N ILE A 32 -11.55 11.13 3.26
CA ILE A 32 -11.11 12.26 4.11
C ILE A 32 -11.91 13.51 3.82
N ASN A 33 -12.06 13.88 2.55
CA ASN A 33 -12.84 15.06 2.18
C ASN A 33 -14.30 14.94 2.64
N HIS A 34 -14.91 13.77 2.43
CA HIS A 34 -16.28 13.49 2.88
C HIS A 34 -16.42 13.51 4.41
N GLY A 35 -15.42 12.99 5.13
CA GLY A 35 -15.36 13.01 6.59
C GLY A 35 -15.28 14.43 7.14
N ILE A 36 -14.47 15.30 6.53
CA ILE A 36 -14.34 16.72 6.93
C ILE A 36 -15.66 17.46 6.73
N GLU A 37 -16.28 17.33 5.56
CA GLU A 37 -17.54 17.99 5.22
C GLU A 37 -18.67 17.58 6.20
N ARG A 38 -18.85 16.28 6.40
CA ARG A 38 -19.89 15.76 7.30
C ARG A 38 -19.64 16.09 8.76
N THR A 39 -18.38 16.16 9.20
CA THR A 39 -18.03 16.54 10.57
C THR A 39 -18.34 18.01 10.82
N HIS A 40 -18.15 18.89 9.84
CA HIS A 40 -18.57 20.28 9.93
C HIS A 40 -20.10 20.40 10.16
N GLU A 41 -20.90 19.59 9.47
CA GLU A 41 -22.37 19.58 9.65
C GLU A 41 -22.82 18.96 10.99
N THR A 42 -22.14 17.89 11.44
CA THR A 42 -22.59 17.05 12.59
C THR A 42 -22.02 17.50 13.94
N ALA A 43 -20.87 18.20 13.97
CA ALA A 43 -20.19 18.57 15.22
C ALA A 43 -20.94 19.60 16.09
N SER A 44 -21.92 20.31 15.52
CA SER A 44 -22.73 21.30 16.25
C SER A 44 -23.66 20.67 17.29
N VAL A 45 -24.07 19.39 17.10
CA VAL A 45 -25.09 18.70 17.91
C VAL A 45 -24.48 17.63 18.84
N LEU A 46 -23.17 17.38 18.74
CA LEU A 46 -22.53 16.23 19.38
C LEU A 46 -22.02 16.53 20.81
N SER A 47 -22.25 15.57 21.72
CA SER A 47 -21.80 15.62 23.11
C SER A 47 -20.28 15.60 23.25
N ILE A 48 -19.79 16.19 24.35
CA ILE A 48 -18.39 16.58 24.59
C ILE A 48 -17.32 15.45 24.45
N PRO A 49 -17.58 14.12 24.61
CA PRO A 49 -16.53 13.14 24.32
C PRO A 49 -16.23 12.96 22.82
N ALA A 50 -17.19 13.17 21.92
CA ALA A 50 -17.01 13.00 20.48
C ALA A 50 -16.60 14.29 19.75
N ARG A 51 -16.74 15.45 20.42
CA ARG A 51 -16.31 16.77 19.93
C ARG A 51 -14.79 16.97 19.97
N ILE A 52 -14.08 16.24 20.85
CA ILE A 52 -12.66 16.45 21.14
C ILE A 52 -11.77 15.50 20.30
N PHE A 53 -12.34 14.50 19.62
CA PHE A 53 -11.57 13.64 18.72
C PHE A 53 -11.24 14.39 17.42
N PRO A 54 -9.95 14.62 17.08
CA PRO A 54 -9.58 15.48 15.95
C PRO A 54 -10.05 14.97 14.58
N ILE A 55 -10.51 13.71 14.51
CA ILE A 55 -10.97 13.06 13.28
C ILE A 55 -12.21 12.23 13.61
N TYR A 56 -13.30 12.92 13.93
CA TYR A 56 -14.62 12.28 13.95
C TYR A 56 -14.96 11.90 12.50
N PHE A 57 -15.16 10.62 12.23
CA PHE A 57 -15.79 10.16 11.00
C PHE A 57 -17.25 9.86 11.35
N PRO A 58 -18.23 10.63 10.84
CA PRO A 58 -19.65 10.37 11.05
C PRO A 58 -20.15 9.13 10.27
N VAL A 59 -19.23 8.35 9.71
CA VAL A 59 -19.46 7.18 8.88
C VAL A 59 -18.52 6.06 9.37
N GLY A 60 -19.07 4.88 9.66
CA GLY A 60 -18.30 3.72 10.16
C GLY A 60 -18.09 3.72 11.67
N ASN A 61 -17.01 3.09 12.15
CA ASN A 61 -16.71 2.93 13.57
C ASN A 61 -15.51 3.80 14.04
N MET A 62 -15.11 3.75 15.32
CA MET A 62 -14.01 4.56 15.87
C MET A 62 -12.63 4.32 15.20
N ALA A 63 -12.43 3.19 14.52
CA ALA A 63 -11.21 2.86 13.80
C ALA A 63 -11.19 3.34 12.34
N THR A 64 -12.33 3.75 11.77
CA THR A 64 -12.43 4.24 10.38
C THR A 64 -11.46 5.40 10.11
N GLY A 65 -11.37 6.37 11.03
CA GLY A 65 -10.50 7.53 10.85
C GLY A 65 -9.03 7.13 10.77
N PHE A 66 -8.57 6.24 11.66
CA PHE A 66 -7.21 5.70 11.62
C PHE A 66 -6.96 4.90 10.34
N PHE A 67 -7.92 4.04 9.96
CA PHE A 67 -7.82 3.24 8.75
C PHE A 67 -7.63 4.10 7.51
N VAL A 68 -8.50 5.09 7.29
CA VAL A 68 -8.49 5.93 6.09
C VAL A 68 -7.17 6.72 5.95
N ILE A 69 -6.63 7.25 7.05
CA ILE A 69 -5.37 8.02 7.02
C ILE A 69 -4.19 7.10 6.68
N LEU A 70 -4.15 5.92 7.29
CA LEU A 70 -3.09 4.96 7.05
C LEU A 70 -3.20 4.35 5.64
N ALA A 71 -4.41 4.13 5.14
CA ALA A 71 -4.66 3.74 3.76
C ALA A 71 -4.18 4.85 2.79
N LEU A 72 -4.45 6.13 3.09
CA LEU A 72 -3.95 7.24 2.26
C LEU A 72 -2.41 7.29 2.26
N LEU A 73 -1.77 7.18 3.44
CA LEU A 73 -0.32 7.16 3.55
C LEU A 73 0.30 5.98 2.79
N ALA A 74 -0.28 4.79 2.95
CA ALA A 74 0.14 3.60 2.21
C ALA A 74 -0.04 3.78 0.70
N GLY A 75 -1.15 4.39 0.26
CA GLY A 75 -1.42 4.72 -1.14
C GLY A 75 -0.38 5.68 -1.73
N VAL A 76 -0.13 6.82 -1.07
CA VAL A 76 0.81 7.83 -1.58
C VAL A 76 2.24 7.30 -1.61
N VAL A 77 2.69 6.68 -0.51
CA VAL A 77 4.03 6.07 -0.44
C VAL A 77 4.15 4.94 -1.47
N GLY A 78 3.14 4.07 -1.57
CA GLY A 78 3.12 2.95 -2.50
C GLY A 78 3.12 3.36 -3.97
N MET A 79 2.43 4.44 -4.34
CA MET A 79 2.56 5.03 -5.68
C MET A 79 3.98 5.53 -5.95
N GLY A 80 4.57 6.28 -5.01
CA GLY A 80 5.92 6.83 -5.17
C GLY A 80 6.99 5.74 -5.28
N THR A 81 6.91 4.70 -4.46
CA THR A 81 7.83 3.56 -4.50
C THR A 81 7.59 2.68 -5.71
N SER A 82 6.35 2.56 -6.20
CA SER A 82 6.08 1.83 -7.45
C SER A 82 6.65 2.55 -8.67
N LEU A 83 6.52 3.88 -8.76
CA LEU A 83 7.09 4.68 -9.85
C LEU A 83 8.62 4.61 -9.89
N THR A 84 9.26 4.82 -8.74
CA THR A 84 10.73 4.71 -8.63
C THR A 84 11.20 3.26 -8.81
N GLY A 85 10.42 2.29 -8.34
CA GLY A 85 10.63 0.86 -8.51
C GLY A 85 10.64 0.43 -9.98
N LEU A 86 9.76 0.98 -10.83
CA LEU A 86 9.77 0.69 -12.27
C LEU A 86 11.09 1.07 -12.94
N ASN A 87 11.63 2.25 -12.59
CA ASN A 87 12.93 2.68 -13.10
C ASN A 87 14.06 1.76 -12.58
N ASN A 88 14.04 1.45 -11.28
CA ASN A 88 15.06 0.61 -10.65
C ASN A 88 15.07 -0.84 -11.20
N VAL A 89 13.90 -1.44 -11.35
CA VAL A 89 13.72 -2.79 -11.92
C VAL A 89 14.07 -2.83 -13.41
N SER A 90 13.86 -1.73 -14.15
CA SER A 90 14.23 -1.68 -15.58
C SER A 90 15.73 -1.87 -15.81
N GLN A 91 16.57 -1.38 -14.90
CA GLN A 91 18.03 -1.48 -14.99
C GLN A 91 18.55 -2.84 -14.49
N TRP A 92 17.84 -3.47 -13.53
CA TRP A 92 18.15 -4.81 -12.99
C TRP A 92 19.62 -4.99 -12.57
N ASN A 93 20.21 -3.97 -11.95
CA ASN A 93 21.54 -4.01 -11.36
C ASN A 93 21.45 -4.12 -9.83
N GLU A 94 22.52 -4.54 -9.17
CA GLU A 94 22.55 -4.72 -7.71
C GLU A 94 22.10 -3.47 -6.93
N PRO A 95 22.69 -2.26 -7.14
CA PRO A 95 22.33 -1.10 -6.32
C PRO A 95 20.87 -0.67 -6.49
N ASN A 96 20.30 -0.74 -7.70
CA ASN A 96 18.91 -0.37 -7.92
C ASN A 96 17.94 -1.42 -7.35
N LEU A 97 18.29 -2.71 -7.42
CA LEU A 97 17.47 -3.78 -6.85
C LEU A 97 17.44 -3.69 -5.32
N VAL A 98 18.56 -3.37 -4.67
CA VAL A 98 18.62 -3.13 -3.22
C VAL A 98 17.78 -1.91 -2.85
N ALA A 99 17.92 -0.79 -3.57
CA ALA A 99 17.09 0.40 -3.34
C ALA A 99 15.59 0.14 -3.54
N ALA A 100 15.22 -0.66 -4.56
CA ALA A 100 13.84 -1.09 -4.78
C ALA A 100 13.34 -2.03 -3.68
N ALA A 101 14.20 -2.91 -3.15
CA ALA A 101 13.86 -3.81 -2.04
C ALA A 101 13.58 -3.03 -0.75
N ASP A 102 14.47 -2.12 -0.37
CA ASP A 102 14.34 -1.32 0.86
C ASP A 102 13.08 -0.44 0.83
N SER A 103 12.84 0.25 -0.29
CA SER A 103 11.63 1.05 -0.48
C SER A 103 10.35 0.20 -0.52
N SER A 104 10.42 -1.02 -1.04
CA SER A 104 9.29 -1.96 -1.01
C SER A 104 8.94 -2.42 0.41
N LEU A 105 9.92 -2.58 1.31
CA LEU A 105 9.70 -2.95 2.70
C LEU A 105 8.98 -1.84 3.49
N VAL A 106 9.38 -0.59 3.29
CA VAL A 106 8.69 0.57 3.91
C VAL A 106 7.22 0.61 3.47
N THR A 107 7.00 0.41 2.16
CA THR A 107 5.66 0.37 1.59
C THR A 107 4.85 -0.81 2.13
N LEU A 108 5.45 -1.99 2.24
CA LEU A 108 4.83 -3.18 2.80
C LEU A 108 4.42 -2.98 4.25
N ALA A 109 5.28 -2.39 5.08
CA ALA A 109 5.00 -2.12 6.49
C ALA A 109 3.77 -1.21 6.66
N LEU A 110 3.71 -0.11 5.91
CA LEU A 110 2.54 0.79 5.90
C LEU A 110 1.28 0.07 5.43
N THR A 111 1.41 -0.76 4.40
CA THR A 111 0.26 -1.49 3.81
C THR A 111 -0.28 -2.56 4.75
N ILE A 112 0.58 -3.29 5.48
CA ILE A 112 0.17 -4.26 6.49
C ILE A 112 -0.53 -3.55 7.66
N PHE A 113 -0.05 -2.36 8.05
CA PHE A 113 -0.68 -1.59 9.11
C PHE A 113 -2.09 -1.12 8.70
N ALA A 114 -2.24 -0.62 7.47
CA ALA A 114 -3.55 -0.27 6.91
C ALA A 114 -4.46 -1.50 6.77
N MET A 115 -3.93 -2.64 6.31
CA MET A 115 -4.67 -3.91 6.21
C MET A 115 -5.16 -4.41 7.57
N GLY A 116 -4.35 -4.30 8.62
CA GLY A 116 -4.76 -4.70 9.97
C GLY A 116 -6.01 -3.94 10.44
N LEU A 117 -6.12 -2.66 10.10
CA LEU A 117 -7.30 -1.86 10.38
C LEU A 117 -8.46 -2.18 9.43
N ALA A 118 -8.21 -2.43 8.14
CA ALA A 118 -9.23 -2.90 7.21
C ALA A 118 -9.92 -4.19 7.70
N CYS A 119 -9.12 -5.16 8.18
CA CYS A 119 -9.64 -6.39 8.78
C CYS A 119 -10.51 -6.10 10.02
N LYS A 120 -10.15 -5.07 10.80
CA LYS A 120 -10.91 -4.67 11.99
C LYS A 120 -12.25 -4.02 11.62
N GLU A 121 -12.28 -3.18 10.59
CA GLU A 121 -13.50 -2.57 10.05
C GLU A 121 -14.49 -3.64 9.56
N ILE A 122 -14.01 -4.61 8.77
CA ILE A 122 -14.85 -5.72 8.26
C ILE A 122 -15.51 -6.50 9.40
N GLN A 123 -14.82 -6.71 10.52
CA GLN A 123 -15.36 -7.41 11.69
C GLN A 123 -16.55 -6.66 12.32
N HIS A 124 -16.58 -5.33 12.25
CA HIS A 124 -17.66 -4.50 12.79
C HIS A 124 -18.80 -4.26 11.78
N GLY A 125 -18.55 -4.34 10.47
CA GLY A 125 -19.57 -4.57 9.44
C GLY A 125 -20.56 -3.43 9.17
N TRP A 126 -20.32 -2.21 9.67
CA TRP A 126 -21.22 -1.05 9.56
C TRP A 126 -20.64 0.07 8.68
N THR A 127 -20.14 -0.27 7.48
CA THR A 127 -19.44 0.69 6.62
C THR A 127 -20.16 0.96 5.29
N ASP A 128 -20.11 2.22 4.84
CA ASP A 128 -20.61 2.64 3.52
C ASP A 128 -19.91 1.90 2.38
N SER A 129 -20.58 1.77 1.23
CA SER A 129 -20.09 1.00 0.07
C SER A 129 -18.68 1.42 -0.42
N SER A 130 -18.36 2.71 -0.35
CA SER A 130 -17.03 3.23 -0.73
C SER A 130 -15.94 2.79 0.26
N LEU A 131 -16.25 2.78 1.55
CA LEU A 131 -15.32 2.34 2.59
C LEU A 131 -15.11 0.83 2.55
N ARG A 132 -16.17 0.05 2.28
CA ARG A 132 -16.06 -1.38 2.02
C ARG A 132 -15.17 -1.69 0.81
N THR A 133 -15.22 -0.84 -0.22
CA THR A 133 -14.31 -0.95 -1.37
C THR A 133 -12.85 -0.68 -0.94
N LEU A 134 -12.63 0.34 -0.11
CA LEU A 134 -11.32 0.67 0.44
C LEU A 134 -10.73 -0.46 1.30
N GLU A 135 -11.56 -1.10 2.13
CA GLU A 135 -11.19 -2.27 2.95
C GLU A 135 -10.66 -3.41 2.08
N VAL A 136 -11.46 -3.82 1.08
CA VAL A 136 -11.14 -4.93 0.19
C VAL A 136 -9.89 -4.63 -0.64
N ILE A 137 -9.79 -3.45 -1.24
CA ILE A 137 -8.63 -3.13 -2.08
C ILE A 137 -7.35 -2.99 -1.26
N THR A 138 -7.44 -2.56 0.01
CA THR A 138 -6.29 -2.51 0.93
C THR A 138 -5.78 -3.92 1.27
N ILE A 139 -6.68 -4.90 1.40
CA ILE A 139 -6.30 -6.31 1.58
C ILE A 139 -5.68 -6.90 0.31
N VAL A 140 -6.23 -6.57 -0.86
CA VAL A 140 -5.66 -7.04 -2.14
C VAL A 140 -4.26 -6.46 -2.34
N VAL A 141 -4.08 -5.15 -2.13
CA VAL A 141 -2.78 -4.50 -2.34
C VAL A 141 -1.74 -4.96 -1.32
N SER A 142 -2.13 -5.35 -0.10
CA SER A 142 -1.19 -5.93 0.87
C SER A 142 -0.60 -7.26 0.38
N ALA A 143 -1.43 -8.12 -0.21
CA ALA A 143 -0.99 -9.39 -0.78
C ALA A 143 -0.07 -9.15 -1.99
N THR A 144 -0.46 -8.30 -2.94
CA THR A 144 0.36 -8.03 -4.14
C THR A 144 1.67 -7.31 -3.80
N GLN A 145 1.67 -6.41 -2.82
CA GLN A 145 2.89 -5.79 -2.31
C GLN A 145 3.81 -6.80 -1.64
N LEU A 146 3.28 -7.73 -0.85
CA LEU A 146 4.07 -8.81 -0.25
C LEU A 146 4.75 -9.67 -1.32
N PHE A 147 4.02 -10.04 -2.37
CA PHE A 147 4.59 -10.79 -3.50
C PHE A 147 5.66 -10.00 -4.24
N TYR A 148 5.46 -8.70 -4.47
CA TYR A 148 6.47 -7.84 -5.08
C TYR A 148 7.74 -7.76 -4.22
N THR A 149 7.60 -7.50 -2.92
CA THR A 149 8.73 -7.47 -1.97
C THR A 149 9.46 -8.82 -1.95
N GLY A 150 8.76 -9.94 -1.92
CA GLY A 150 9.39 -11.27 -2.02
C GLY A 150 10.18 -11.45 -3.32
N ALA A 151 9.59 -11.06 -4.46
CA ALA A 151 10.22 -11.18 -5.77
C ALA A 151 11.48 -10.31 -5.91
N ILE A 152 11.47 -9.08 -5.40
CA ILE A 152 12.63 -8.18 -5.51
C ILE A 152 13.78 -8.64 -4.61
N HIS A 153 13.50 -9.13 -3.40
CA HIS A 153 14.52 -9.69 -2.52
C HIS A 153 15.15 -10.98 -3.09
N ALA A 154 14.35 -11.84 -3.75
CA ALA A 154 14.88 -12.98 -4.49
C ALA A 154 15.77 -12.52 -5.68
N GLY A 155 15.38 -11.43 -6.36
CA GLY A 155 16.16 -10.79 -7.41
C GLY A 155 17.53 -10.31 -6.93
N VAL A 156 17.59 -9.58 -5.81
CA VAL A 156 18.84 -9.15 -5.16
C VAL A 156 19.75 -10.34 -4.88
N GLY A 157 19.22 -11.38 -4.23
CA GLY A 157 20.00 -12.60 -3.91
C GLY A 157 20.54 -13.32 -5.15
N SER A 158 19.87 -13.20 -6.30
CA SER A 158 20.34 -13.79 -7.57
C SER A 158 21.47 -12.99 -8.24
N VAL A 159 21.53 -11.68 -8.01
CA VAL A 159 22.53 -10.77 -8.59
C VAL A 159 23.79 -10.72 -7.72
N SER A 160 23.65 -10.75 -6.40
CA SER A 160 24.80 -10.71 -5.46
C SER A 160 25.54 -12.04 -5.32
N ARG A 161 25.00 -13.15 -5.84
CA ARG A 161 25.71 -14.45 -5.82
C ARG A 161 26.87 -14.43 -6.83
N PRO A 162 28.13 -14.69 -6.40
CA PRO A 162 29.23 -14.83 -7.33
C PRO A 162 28.94 -15.98 -8.30
N ARG A 163 29.06 -15.72 -9.61
CA ARG A 163 28.98 -16.78 -10.61
C ARG A 163 30.09 -17.79 -10.31
N PRO A 164 29.80 -19.11 -10.22
CA PRO A 164 30.84 -20.10 -10.03
C PRO A 164 31.90 -19.93 -11.14
N TYR A 165 33.16 -19.84 -10.74
CA TYR A 165 34.33 -19.83 -11.62
C TYR A 165 34.30 -21.12 -12.46
N GLY A 166 33.72 -21.09 -13.66
CA GLY A 166 33.61 -22.35 -14.42
C GLY A 166 32.95 -22.35 -15.79
N LEU A 167 32.68 -21.19 -16.42
CA LEU A 167 32.30 -21.16 -17.84
C LEU A 167 32.78 -19.86 -18.48
N ARG A 168 34.09 -19.82 -18.76
CA ARG A 168 34.62 -19.17 -19.96
C ARG A 168 35.02 -20.29 -20.92
N VAL A 169 34.13 -20.63 -21.85
CA VAL A 169 34.48 -21.07 -23.20
C VAL A 169 33.39 -20.59 -24.14
#